data_AF-A0A953B0S6-F1
#
_entry.id   AF-A0A953B0S6-F1
#
_cell.length_a   1.000
_cell.length_b   1.000
_cell.length_c   1.000
_cell.angle_alpha   90.00
_cell.angle_beta   90.00
_cell.angle_gamma   90.00
#
_symmetry.space_group_name_H-M   'P 1'
#
loop_
_entity.id
_entity.type
_entity.pdbx_description
1 polymer ?
#
loop_
_entity_poly.entity_id
_entity_poly.type
_entity_poly.pdbx_seq_one_letter_code
_entity_poly.pdbx_strand_id
1 'polypeptide(L)'
;MIFFLLLLALVAAAQVAEFFLPTVPWMYDAHVYIVPVIVFYGAMALPFPLMLALALFAGLLLDALTVQVVGGKVEISAGSSILIYGVLAGLMHGLRPLFARGRWEVHCILSGICTSLILLAQYLMISFRRGSIVFTREIWWQIGGPGLIAMAIAPILFWCLQWLSEVTAYSYGPERGRLE
;
A
#
# COMPACT_ATOMS: atom_id res chain seq x y z
N MET A 1 -14.39 -11.55 10.56
CA MET A 1 -13.04 -11.60 11.19
C MET A 1 -12.04 -12.43 10.38
N ILE A 2 -12.45 -13.57 9.81
CA ILE A 2 -11.58 -14.42 8.96
C ILE A 2 -10.91 -13.62 7.83
N PHE A 3 -11.67 -12.79 7.11
CA PHE A 3 -11.12 -11.94 6.05
C PHE A 3 -10.05 -10.96 6.52
N PHE A 4 -10.21 -10.36 7.70
CA PHE A 4 -9.20 -9.46 8.28
C PHE A 4 -7.91 -10.21 8.63
N LEU A 5 -8.01 -11.40 9.24
CA LEU A 5 -6.84 -12.24 9.52
C LEU A 5 -6.15 -12.68 8.23
N LEU A 6 -6.92 -12.96 7.17
CA LEU A 6 -6.39 -13.28 5.85
C LEU A 6 -5.62 -12.10 5.26
N LEU A 7 -6.16 -10.87 5.35
CA LEU A 7 -5.43 -9.67 4.91
C LEU A 7 -4.14 -9.45 5.69
N LEU A 8 -4.11 -9.68 7.00
CA LEU A 8 -2.87 -9.61 7.79
C LEU A 8 -1.84 -10.64 7.29
N ALA A 9 -2.27 -11.90 7.11
CA ALA A 9 -1.39 -12.94 6.59
C ALA A 9 -0.90 -12.61 5.17
N LEU A 10 -1.76 -12.06 4.32
CA LEU A 10 -1.41 -11.70 2.95
C LEU A 10 -0.45 -10.51 2.90
N VAL A 11 -0.64 -9.49 3.76
CA VAL A 11 0.32 -8.39 3.90
C VAL A 11 1.69 -8.93 4.32
N ALA A 12 1.75 -9.78 5.34
CA ALA A 12 3.00 -10.38 5.78
C ALA A 12 3.66 -11.23 4.67
N ALA A 13 2.88 -12.07 3.99
CA ALA A 13 3.37 -12.91 2.89
C ALA A 13 3.84 -12.08 1.69
N ALA A 14 3.09 -11.04 1.31
CA ALA A 14 3.45 -10.14 0.23
C ALA A 14 4.73 -9.37 0.55
N GLN A 15 4.90 -8.90 1.79
CA GLN A 15 6.11 -8.22 2.23
C GLN A 15 7.34 -9.14 2.14
N VAL A 16 7.20 -10.41 2.50
CA VAL A 16 8.26 -11.41 2.30
C VAL A 16 8.51 -11.66 0.82
N ALA A 17 7.45 -11.79 0.01
CA ALA A 17 7.56 -12.02 -1.42
C ALA A 17 8.23 -10.85 -2.16
N GLU A 18 7.98 -9.61 -1.76
CA GLU A 18 8.59 -8.39 -2.31
C GLU A 18 10.12 -8.42 -2.23
N PHE A 19 10.71 -9.06 -1.21
CA PHE A 19 12.17 -9.24 -1.13
C PHE A 19 12.73 -10.15 -2.23
N PHE A 20 11.93 -11.08 -2.72
CA PHE A 20 12.34 -12.00 -3.78
C PHE A 20 12.00 -11.48 -5.17
N LEU A 21 11.22 -10.39 -5.28
CA LEU A 21 10.91 -9.80 -6.57
C LEU A 21 12.13 -9.05 -7.12
N PRO A 22 12.61 -9.41 -8.32
CA PRO A 22 13.71 -8.69 -8.95
C PRO A 22 13.28 -7.25 -9.28
N THR A 23 14.24 -6.32 -9.22
CA THR A 23 14.04 -4.97 -9.73
C THR A 23 13.79 -5.01 -11.23
N VAL A 24 13.07 -4.00 -11.73
CA VAL A 24 12.74 -3.88 -13.14
C VAL A 24 13.86 -3.09 -13.84
N PRO A 25 14.78 -3.73 -14.59
CA PRO A 25 16.01 -3.07 -15.05
C PRO A 25 15.73 -2.00 -16.12
N TRP A 26 14.68 -2.18 -16.91
CA TRP A 26 14.26 -1.21 -17.91
C TRP A 26 13.61 0.05 -17.31
N MET A 27 13.32 0.04 -16.00
CA MET A 27 12.74 1.17 -15.27
C MET A 27 13.65 1.62 -14.13
N TYR A 28 14.95 1.78 -14.41
CA TYR A 28 15.94 2.30 -13.46
C TYR A 28 15.96 1.53 -12.12
N ASP A 29 15.83 0.21 -12.19
CA ASP A 29 15.77 -0.68 -11.02
C ASP A 29 14.61 -0.38 -10.06
N ALA A 30 13.47 0.09 -10.59
CA ALA A 30 12.26 0.25 -9.80
C ALA A 30 11.80 -1.09 -9.19
N HIS A 31 11.46 -1.05 -7.91
CA HIS A 31 10.91 -2.19 -7.18
C HIS A 31 9.41 -2.37 -7.42
N VAL A 32 8.91 -3.58 -7.21
CA VAL A 32 7.49 -3.89 -7.29
C VAL A 32 6.92 -3.92 -5.87
N TYR A 33 5.92 -3.09 -5.58
CA TYR A 33 5.23 -3.08 -4.28
C TYR A 33 3.78 -3.53 -4.44
N ILE A 34 3.46 -4.65 -3.79
CA ILE A 34 2.17 -5.33 -3.72
C ILE A 34 1.46 -4.98 -2.41
N VAL A 35 2.19 -4.83 -1.31
CA VAL A 35 1.67 -4.57 0.04
C VAL A 35 0.82 -3.30 0.09
N PRO A 36 1.24 -2.14 -0.46
CA PRO A 36 0.39 -0.95 -0.49
C PRO A 36 -0.96 -1.22 -1.14
N VAL A 37 -0.99 -1.98 -2.24
CA VAL A 37 -2.23 -2.31 -2.96
C VAL A 37 -3.17 -3.14 -2.09
N ILE A 38 -2.65 -4.12 -1.35
CA ILE A 38 -3.45 -4.93 -0.41
C ILE A 38 -3.99 -4.08 0.74
N VAL A 39 -3.15 -3.23 1.34
CA VAL A 39 -3.54 -2.34 2.44
C VAL A 39 -4.62 -1.37 1.99
N PHE A 40 -4.46 -0.79 0.80
CA PHE A 40 -5.42 0.12 0.19
C PHE A 40 -6.75 -0.55 -0.17
N TYR A 41 -6.74 -1.79 -0.65
CA TYR A 41 -7.97 -2.58 -0.77
C TYR A 41 -8.62 -2.81 0.60
N GLY A 42 -7.83 -3.20 1.60
CA GLY A 42 -8.29 -3.37 2.97
C GLY A 42 -8.91 -2.11 3.55
N ALA A 43 -8.38 -0.93 3.21
CA ALA A 43 -8.95 0.35 3.62
C ALA A 43 -10.36 0.58 3.08
N MET A 44 -10.71 -0.03 1.95
CA MET A 44 -12.04 0.07 1.35
C MET A 44 -13.01 -1.00 1.89
N ALA A 45 -12.49 -2.20 2.14
CA ALA A 45 -13.29 -3.35 2.57
C ALA A 45 -13.58 -3.37 4.08
N LEU A 46 -12.66 -2.87 4.90
CA LEU A 46 -12.73 -2.97 6.36
C LEU A 46 -13.42 -1.75 7.00
N PRO A 47 -14.07 -1.91 8.17
CA PRO A 47 -14.49 -0.78 9.00
C PRO A 47 -13.26 -0.01 9.51
N PHE A 48 -13.45 1.27 9.82
CA PHE A 48 -12.36 2.20 10.19
C PHE A 48 -11.37 1.65 11.24
N PRO A 49 -11.79 1.02 12.36
CA PRO A 49 -10.83 0.50 13.35
C PRO A 49 -9.96 -0.65 12.81
N LEU A 50 -10.53 -1.52 11.98
CA LEU A 50 -9.79 -2.63 11.37
C LEU A 50 -8.87 -2.15 10.24
N MET A 51 -9.28 -1.12 9.49
CA MET A 51 -8.42 -0.45 8.52
C MET A 51 -7.18 0.14 9.21
N LEU A 52 -7.37 0.86 10.33
CA LEU A 52 -6.25 1.40 11.11
C LEU A 52 -5.35 0.30 11.67
N ALA A 53 -5.92 -0.80 12.16
CA ALA A 53 -5.14 -1.95 12.62
C ALA A 53 -4.30 -2.57 11.49
N LEU A 54 -4.86 -2.69 10.28
CA LEU A 54 -4.15 -3.18 9.09
C LEU A 54 -3.01 -2.23 8.69
N ALA A 55 -3.28 -0.91 8.67
CA ALA A 55 -2.28 0.10 8.36
C ALA A 55 -1.15 0.13 9.40
N LEU A 56 -1.48 -0.01 10.69
CA LEU A 56 -0.51 -0.12 11.76
C LEU A 56 0.36 -1.37 11.59
N PHE A 57 -0.25 -2.51 11.29
CA PHE A 57 0.46 -3.77 11.07
C PHE A 57 1.41 -3.69 9.87
N ALA A 58 0.93 -3.17 8.73
CA ALA A 58 1.74 -3.00 7.52
C ALA A 58 2.89 -2.01 7.74
N GLY A 59 2.63 -0.88 8.40
CA GLY A 59 3.66 0.11 8.73
C GLY A 59 4.71 -0.44 9.70
N LEU A 60 4.29 -1.21 10.71
CA LEU A 60 5.20 -1.83 11.67
C LEU A 60 6.09 -2.90 11.01
N LEU A 61 5.51 -3.74 10.15
CA LEU A 61 6.26 -4.71 9.36
C LEU A 61 7.29 -4.03 8.45
N LEU A 62 6.85 -3.01 7.70
CA LEU A 62 7.73 -2.27 6.81
C LEU A 62 8.88 -1.63 7.60
N ASP A 63 8.59 -0.95 8.71
CA ASP A 63 9.62 -0.37 9.56
C ASP A 63 10.57 -1.47 10.06
N ALA A 64 10.07 -2.57 10.62
CA ALA A 64 10.89 -3.68 11.12
C ALA A 64 11.84 -4.27 10.07
N LEU A 65 11.41 -4.32 8.82
CA LEU A 65 12.15 -4.88 7.69
C LEU A 65 13.10 -3.88 7.02
N THR A 66 12.85 -2.59 7.19
CA THR A 66 13.63 -1.51 6.57
C THR A 66 14.40 -0.69 7.60
N VAL A 67 14.46 -1.11 8.87
CA VAL A 67 15.30 -0.45 9.88
C VAL A 67 16.75 -0.48 9.41
N GLN A 68 17.19 0.63 8.82
CA GLN A 68 18.58 0.86 8.46
C GLN A 68 19.21 1.71 9.57
N VAL A 69 20.09 1.09 10.36
CA VAL A 69 20.95 1.78 11.31
C VAL A 69 22.28 2.03 10.63
N VAL A 70 22.48 3.24 10.11
CA VAL A 70 23.75 3.65 9.50
C VAL A 70 24.43 4.65 10.44
N GLY A 71 25.62 4.31 10.95
CA GLY A 71 26.42 5.21 11.79
C GLY A 71 25.75 5.60 13.13
N GLY A 72 24.98 4.70 13.75
CA GLY A 72 24.30 4.96 15.03
C GLY A 72 23.08 5.87 14.93
N LYS A 73 22.69 6.28 13.71
CA LYS A 73 21.45 7.00 13.43
C LYS A 73 20.53 6.08 12.63
N VAL A 74 19.30 5.93 13.10
CA VAL A 74 18.24 5.24 12.36
C VAL A 74 17.86 6.14 11.18
N GLU A 75 18.04 5.69 9.93
CA GLU A 75 17.72 6.50 8.75
C GLU A 75 16.22 6.49 8.44
N ILE A 76 15.56 5.37 8.72
CA ILE A 76 14.11 5.22 8.63
C ILE A 76 13.53 5.18 10.03
N SER A 77 12.94 6.29 10.49
CA SER A 77 12.40 6.37 11.85
C SER A 77 11.39 5.25 12.08
N ALA A 78 11.67 4.37 13.05
CA ALA A 78 10.68 3.41 13.53
C ALA A 78 9.40 4.18 13.92
N GLY A 79 8.27 3.82 13.33
CA GLY A 79 6.96 4.45 13.48
C GLY A 79 6.57 5.44 12.39
N SER A 80 7.48 5.86 11.51
CA SER A 80 7.15 6.80 10.42
C SER A 80 6.27 6.14 9.34
N SER A 81 6.53 4.88 9.00
CA SER A 81 5.73 4.14 8.02
C SER A 81 4.31 3.91 8.52
N ILE A 82 4.12 3.73 9.84
CA ILE A 82 2.79 3.62 10.46
C ILE A 82 1.96 4.88 10.20
N LEU A 83 2.55 6.08 10.38
CA LEU A 83 1.85 7.33 10.11
C LEU A 83 1.53 7.50 8.63
N ILE A 84 2.49 7.19 7.75
CA ILE A 84 2.29 7.30 6.29
C ILE A 84 1.15 6.38 5.84
N TYR A 85 1.18 5.10 6.24
CA TYR A 85 0.11 4.15 5.92
C TYR A 85 -1.22 4.56 6.56
N GLY A 86 -1.23 4.99 7.82
CA GLY A 86 -2.44 5.43 8.51
C GLY A 86 -3.12 6.62 7.83
N VAL A 87 -2.34 7.63 7.42
CA VAL A 87 -2.86 8.83 6.73
C VAL A 87 -3.39 8.45 5.34
N LEU A 88 -2.62 7.71 4.54
CA LEU A 88 -3.03 7.36 3.18
C LEU A 88 -4.17 6.35 3.15
N ALA A 89 -4.16 5.35 4.02
CA ALA A 89 -5.27 4.42 4.17
C ALA A 89 -6.52 5.13 4.71
N GLY A 90 -6.37 6.11 5.61
CA GLY A 90 -7.47 6.96 6.06
C GLY A 90 -8.05 7.81 4.93
N LEU A 91 -7.22 8.43 4.10
CA LEU A 91 -7.64 9.18 2.92
C LEU A 91 -8.42 8.28 1.96
N MET A 92 -7.91 7.08 1.72
CA MET A 92 -8.55 6.09 0.85
C MET A 92 -9.87 5.59 1.43
N HIS A 93 -9.94 5.35 2.74
CA HIS A 93 -11.17 5.00 3.45
C HIS A 93 -12.23 6.10 3.34
N GLY A 94 -11.84 7.38 3.35
CA GLY A 94 -12.74 8.51 3.11
C GLY A 94 -13.38 8.51 1.71
N LEU A 95 -12.72 7.88 0.74
CA LEU A 95 -13.18 7.75 -0.65
C LEU A 95 -13.98 6.47 -0.89
N ARG A 96 -14.24 5.67 0.16
CA ARG A 96 -15.14 4.50 0.13
C ARG A 96 -16.48 4.69 -0.59
N PRO A 97 -17.23 5.79 -0.44
CA PRO A 97 -18.50 5.96 -1.16
C PRO A 97 -18.34 5.98 -2.69
N LEU A 98 -17.16 6.31 -3.23
CA LEU A 98 -16.90 6.25 -4.68
C LEU A 98 -16.77 4.81 -5.18
N PHE A 99 -16.24 3.90 -4.35
CA PHE A 99 -16.16 2.47 -4.67
C PHE A 99 -17.53 1.82 -4.68
N ALA A 100 -18.41 2.24 -3.75
CA ALA A 100 -19.79 1.77 -3.70
C ALA A 100 -20.58 2.15 -4.96
N ARG A 101 -20.17 3.21 -5.68
CA ARG A 101 -20.74 3.64 -6.96
C ARG A 101 -20.18 2.91 -8.19
N GLY A 102 -19.38 1.86 -8.00
CA GLY A 102 -18.83 1.05 -9.10
C GLY A 102 -17.65 1.66 -9.86
N ARG A 103 -17.09 2.79 -9.39
CA ARG A 103 -15.91 3.43 -10.01
C ARG A 103 -14.61 2.82 -9.48
N TRP A 104 -14.37 1.55 -9.80
CA TRP A 104 -13.19 0.82 -9.34
C TRP A 104 -11.89 1.37 -9.94
N GLU A 105 -11.94 1.94 -11.15
CA GLU A 105 -10.81 2.58 -11.84
C GLU A 105 -10.14 3.68 -11.02
N VAL A 106 -10.94 4.51 -10.33
CA VAL A 106 -10.43 5.60 -9.50
C VAL A 106 -9.56 5.07 -8.36
N HIS A 107 -9.90 3.90 -7.83
CA HIS A 107 -9.17 3.28 -6.72
C HIS A 107 -7.88 2.62 -7.20
N CYS A 108 -7.87 2.04 -8.40
CA CYS A 108 -6.64 1.56 -9.02
C CYS A 108 -5.66 2.72 -9.22
N ILE A 109 -6.13 3.83 -9.79
CA ILE A 109 -5.30 5.03 -9.99
C ILE A 109 -4.83 5.58 -8.64
N LEU A 110 -5.73 5.72 -7.68
CA LEU A 110 -5.41 6.24 -6.35
C LEU A 110 -4.41 5.34 -5.62
N SER A 111 -4.53 4.01 -5.72
CA SER A 111 -3.58 3.08 -5.10
C SER A 111 -2.16 3.27 -5.65
N GLY A 112 -2.03 3.51 -6.96
CA GLY A 112 -0.74 3.83 -7.58
C GLY A 112 -0.18 5.16 -7.11
N ILE A 113 -1.01 6.21 -7.08
CA ILE A 113 -0.61 7.54 -6.57
C ILE A 113 -0.18 7.46 -5.11
N CYS A 114 -0.96 6.80 -4.26
CA CYS A 114 -0.63 6.63 -2.85
C CYS A 114 0.63 5.79 -2.66
N THR A 115 0.88 4.79 -3.51
CA THR A 115 2.14 4.01 -3.49
C THR A 115 3.34 4.91 -3.81
N SER A 116 3.25 5.75 -4.85
CA SER A 116 4.29 6.74 -5.14
C SER A 116 4.49 7.74 -4.01
N LEU A 117 3.41 8.17 -3.35
CA LEU A 117 3.48 9.08 -2.19
C LEU A 117 4.15 8.43 -0.97
N ILE A 118 3.91 7.13 -0.73
CA ILE A 118 4.61 6.36 0.31
C ILE A 118 6.12 6.41 0.05
N LEU A 119 6.54 6.07 -1.16
CA LEU A 119 7.96 6.03 -1.53
C LEU A 119 8.60 7.42 -1.53
N LEU A 120 7.87 8.44 -1.99
CA LEU A 120 8.32 9.82 -1.94
C LEU A 120 8.53 10.29 -0.49
N ALA A 121 7.59 9.97 0.41
CA ALA A 121 7.69 10.34 1.82
C ALA A 121 8.87 9.63 2.51
N GLN A 122 9.08 8.33 2.22
CA GLN A 122 10.24 7.59 2.72
C GLN A 122 11.55 8.17 2.19
N TYR A 123 11.62 8.42 0.88
CA TYR A 123 12.78 9.03 0.25
C TYR A 123 13.11 10.38 0.90
N LEU A 124 12.12 11.25 1.03
CA LEU A 124 12.29 12.58 1.60
C LEU A 124 12.75 12.53 3.06
N MET A 125 12.22 11.59 3.86
CA MET A 125 12.66 11.39 5.24
C MET A 125 14.15 11.00 5.30
N ILE A 126 14.58 10.06 4.46
CA ILE A 126 15.97 9.60 4.38
C ILE A 126 16.88 10.75 3.92
N SER A 127 16.50 11.47 2.86
CA SER A 127 17.27 12.60 2.33
C SER A 127 17.41 13.74 3.33
N PHE A 128 16.35 14.09 4.06
CA PHE A 128 16.43 15.11 5.11
C PHE A 128 17.37 14.69 6.24
N ARG A 129 17.37 13.42 6.64
CA ARG A 129 18.28 12.91 7.68
C ARG A 129 19.73 12.84 7.22
N ARG A 130 19.96 12.57 5.93
CA ARG A 130 21.30 12.57 5.32
C ARG A 130 21.83 13.97 5.01
N GLY A 131 20.97 15.00 5.04
CA GLY A 131 21.36 16.38 4.75
C GLY A 131 21.64 16.66 3.27
N SER A 132 21.32 15.71 2.38
CA SER A 132 21.49 15.84 0.93
C SER A 132 20.22 15.38 0.22
N ILE A 133 19.57 16.34 -0.45
CA ILE A 133 18.40 16.08 -1.29
C ILE A 133 18.85 16.23 -2.73
N VAL A 134 18.93 15.10 -3.44
CA VAL A 134 19.30 15.07 -4.85
C VAL A 134 18.15 14.41 -5.60
N PHE A 135 17.53 15.11 -6.54
CA PHE A 135 16.50 14.52 -7.39
C PHE A 135 17.11 14.26 -8.77
N THR A 136 17.55 13.03 -9.00
CA THR A 136 17.98 12.58 -10.32
C THR A 136 16.82 11.92 -11.07
N ARG A 137 16.97 11.75 -12.39
CA ARG A 137 15.94 11.11 -13.23
C ARG A 137 15.64 9.68 -12.77
N GLU A 138 16.67 8.99 -12.31
CA GLU A 138 16.62 7.62 -11.80
C GLU A 138 15.70 7.54 -10.56
N ILE A 139 15.89 8.48 -9.62
CA ILE A 139 15.09 8.55 -8.38
C ILE A 139 13.62 8.82 -8.68
N TRP A 140 13.32 9.68 -9.67
CA TRP A 140 11.95 9.90 -10.12
C TRP A 140 11.28 8.62 -10.63
N TRP A 141 12.02 7.79 -11.38
CA TRP A 141 11.52 6.50 -11.85
C TRP A 141 11.45 5.43 -10.75
N GLN A 142 12.33 5.47 -9.75
CA GLN A 142 12.28 4.59 -8.59
C GLN A 142 11.13 4.94 -7.63
N ILE A 143 10.64 6.18 -7.64
CA ILE A 143 9.47 6.60 -6.85
C ILE A 143 8.17 6.41 -7.65
N GLY A 144 8.13 6.93 -8.89
CA GLY A 144 6.93 6.92 -9.72
C GLY A 144 6.66 5.58 -10.40
N GLY A 145 7.72 4.89 -10.82
CA GLY A 145 7.64 3.61 -11.51
C GLY A 145 6.91 2.54 -10.71
N PRO A 146 7.24 2.32 -9.43
CA PRO A 146 6.51 1.35 -8.62
C PRO A 146 5.03 1.70 -8.43
N GLY A 147 4.67 2.99 -8.37
CA GLY A 147 3.28 3.42 -8.34
C GLY A 147 2.54 3.15 -9.64
N LEU A 148 3.20 3.28 -10.80
CA LEU A 148 2.63 2.88 -12.09
C LEU A 148 2.43 1.36 -12.17
N ILE A 149 3.39 0.58 -11.68
CA ILE A 149 3.26 -0.88 -11.58
C ILE A 149 2.11 -1.25 -10.65
N ALA A 150 2.04 -0.63 -9.47
CA ALA A 150 0.96 -0.85 -8.51
C ALA A 150 -0.40 -0.53 -9.14
N MET A 151 -0.51 0.56 -9.90
CA MET A 151 -1.72 0.92 -10.64
C MET A 151 -2.13 -0.15 -11.67
N ALA A 152 -1.15 -0.70 -12.40
CA ALA A 152 -1.39 -1.73 -13.40
C ALA A 152 -1.78 -3.09 -12.79
N ILE A 153 -1.19 -3.44 -11.65
CA ILE A 153 -1.46 -4.69 -10.93
C ILE A 153 -2.73 -4.60 -10.07
N ALA A 154 -3.10 -3.40 -9.61
CA ALA A 154 -4.28 -3.13 -8.79
C ALA A 154 -5.59 -3.79 -9.28
N PRO A 155 -6.00 -3.70 -10.57
CA PRO A 155 -7.24 -4.34 -11.01
C PRO A 155 -7.22 -5.87 -10.82
N ILE A 156 -6.07 -6.51 -11.07
CA ILE A 156 -5.90 -7.96 -10.94
C ILE A 156 -5.96 -8.35 -9.45
N LEU A 157 -5.24 -7.62 -8.59
CA LEU A 157 -5.25 -7.90 -7.16
C LEU A 157 -6.60 -7.61 -6.52
N PHE A 158 -7.25 -6.51 -6.87
CA PHE A 158 -8.57 -6.18 -6.35
C PHE A 158 -9.60 -7.23 -6.75
N TRP A 159 -9.53 -7.76 -7.97
CA TRP A 159 -10.37 -8.87 -8.39
C TRP A 159 -10.14 -10.13 -7.54
N CYS A 160 -8.88 -10.53 -7.34
CA CYS A 160 -8.55 -11.68 -6.50
C CYS A 160 -9.00 -11.49 -5.04
N LEU A 161 -8.77 -10.30 -4.48
CA LEU A 161 -9.17 -9.97 -3.11
C LEU A 161 -10.69 -9.91 -2.95
N GLN A 162 -11.40 -9.42 -3.96
CA GLN A 162 -12.86 -9.44 -3.99
C GLN A 162 -13.36 -10.88 -3.96
N TRP A 163 -12.82 -11.76 -4.80
CA TRP A 163 -13.15 -13.19 -4.80
C TRP A 163 -12.87 -13.85 -3.44
N LEU A 164 -11.74 -13.54 -2.80
CA LEU A 164 -11.41 -14.00 -1.43
C LEU A 164 -12.40 -13.50 -0.37
N SER A 165 -12.86 -12.26 -0.49
CA SER A 165 -13.85 -11.69 0.44
C SER A 165 -15.21 -12.39 0.32
N GLU A 166 -15.62 -12.74 -0.90
CA GLU A 166 -16.83 -13.51 -1.18
C GLU A 166 -16.74 -14.94 -0.64
N VAL A 167 -15.62 -15.63 -0.87
CA VAL A 167 -15.37 -16.98 -0.34
C VAL A 167 -15.37 -17.02 1.18
N THR A 168 -14.87 -15.96 1.83
CA THR A 168 -14.85 -15.87 3.30
C THR A 168 -16.19 -15.39 3.89
N ALA A 169 -17.24 -15.30 3.07
CA ALA A 169 -18.57 -14.77 3.43
C ALA A 169 -18.49 -13.40 4.11
N TYR A 170 -17.43 -12.63 3.83
CA TYR A 170 -17.28 -11.29 4.35
C TYR A 170 -18.11 -10.36 3.46
N SER A 171 -19.39 -10.22 3.84
CA SER A 171 -20.36 -9.40 3.13
C SER A 171 -20.08 -7.91 3.35
N TYR A 172 -19.03 -7.40 2.71
CA TYR A 172 -18.90 -5.98 2.42
C TYR A 172 -18.87 -5.76 0.91
N GLY A 173 -19.91 -6.26 0.24
CA GLY A 173 -20.28 -5.73 -1.06
C GLY A 173 -20.88 -4.34 -0.88
N PRO A 174 -20.85 -3.46 -1.90
CA PRO A 174 -21.83 -2.39 -1.95
C PRO A 174 -23.20 -3.05 -1.76
N GLU A 175 -24.14 -2.41 -1.09
CA GLU A 175 -25.54 -2.78 -1.25
C GLU A 175 -25.83 -2.73 -2.74
N ARG A 176 -25.72 -3.89 -3.39
CA ARG A 176 -26.10 -4.13 -4.76
C ARG A 176 -27.59 -3.88 -4.68
N GLY A 177 -28.00 -2.69 -5.09
CA GLY A 177 -29.34 -2.17 -4.94
C GLY A 177 -30.33 -3.29 -5.23
N ARG A 178 -30.87 -3.86 -4.15
CA ARG A 178 -32.10 -4.60 -4.17
C ARG A 178 -33.17 -3.52 -4.15
N LEU A 179 -33.38 -2.95 -5.32
CA LEU A 179 -34.57 -2.22 -5.74
C LEU A 179 -34.73 -2.75 -7.19
N GLU A 180 -35.56 -3.76 -7.41
CA GLU A 180 -37.00 -3.55 -7.68
C GLU A 180 -37.23 -2.41 -8.66
#